data_AF-A0A2D4VK57-F1
#
_entry.id   AF-A0A2D4VK57-F1
#
_cell.length_a   1.000
_cell.length_b   1.000
_cell.length_c   1.000
_cell.angle_alpha   90.00
_cell.angle_beta   90.00
_cell.angle_gamma   90.00
#
_symmetry.space_group_name_H-M   'P 1'
#
loop_
_entity.id
_entity.type
_entity.pdbx_description
1 polymer ?
#
loop_
_entity_poly.entity_id
_entity_poly.type
_entity_poly.pdbx_seq_one_letter_code
_entity_poly.pdbx_strand_id
1 'polypeptide(L)'
;MADDSAAKFAATLDLDTPRLIRAEAYGPLGHPASAHEVTATQWVVPGRDLTGGDGWVLELPGFVVELQSPQTPIVASSSGKSIALKAKVTMMCGCPITPGGLWDADGYEVTGLLYKDGKKVDSAALSYAGETSLFAGDMATPRPGRYELVVYAYDPANGNTGVAKTALVVGE
;
A
#
# COMPACT_ATOMS: atom_id res chain seq x y z
N MET A 1 16.94 -2.86 13.51
CA MET A 1 17.62 -1.67 14.09
C MET A 1 17.94 -0.74 12.96
N ALA A 2 17.69 0.55 13.17
CA ALA A 2 18.08 1.59 12.23
C ALA A 2 19.61 1.77 12.23
N ASP A 3 20.15 2.30 11.13
CA ASP A 3 21.55 2.73 11.01
C ASP A 3 21.61 4.23 10.66
N ASP A 4 22.82 4.78 10.50
CA ASP A 4 23.03 6.20 10.20
C ASP A 4 22.43 6.64 8.85
N SER A 5 22.09 5.69 7.96
CA SER A 5 21.45 5.96 6.67
C SER A 5 19.92 5.95 6.75
N ALA A 6 19.35 5.51 7.87
CA ALA A 6 17.90 5.52 8.08
C ALA A 6 17.35 6.95 8.14
N ALA A 7 16.14 7.11 7.59
CA ALA A 7 15.42 8.37 7.69
C ALA A 7 15.12 8.68 9.16
N LYS A 8 15.52 9.87 9.63
CA LYS A 8 15.26 10.33 11.00
C LYS A 8 14.77 11.77 11.01
N PHE A 9 13.91 12.08 11.96
CA PHE A 9 13.52 13.43 12.32
C PHE A 9 14.06 13.74 13.72
N ALA A 10 14.76 14.85 13.88
CA ALA A 10 15.29 15.30 15.16
C ALA A 10 14.77 16.71 15.44
N ALA A 11 14.21 16.90 16.64
CA ALA A 11 13.73 18.17 17.12
C ALA A 11 14.05 18.33 18.60
N THR A 12 14.30 19.58 19.01
CA THR A 12 14.42 19.97 20.41
C THR A 12 13.14 20.67 20.82
N LEU A 13 12.56 20.26 21.95
CA LEU A 13 11.38 20.88 22.53
C LEU A 13 11.77 21.59 23.83
N ASP A 14 11.56 22.91 23.88
CA ASP A 14 11.74 23.68 25.11
C ASP A 14 10.52 23.47 26.02
N LEU A 15 10.71 22.70 27.09
CA LEU A 15 9.66 22.31 28.03
C LEU A 15 10.07 22.71 29.47
N ASP A 16 9.18 23.41 30.17
CA ASP A 16 9.40 23.78 31.59
C ASP A 16 8.94 22.68 32.55
N THR A 17 7.99 21.84 32.12
CA THR A 17 7.39 20.76 32.91
C THR A 17 7.15 19.53 32.02
N PRO A 18 7.02 18.32 32.58
CA PRO A 18 6.61 17.15 31.82
C PRO A 18 5.33 17.41 31.01
N ARG A 19 5.33 17.03 29.73
CA ARG A 19 4.16 17.18 28.85
C ARG A 19 3.89 15.89 28.08
N LEU A 20 2.60 15.62 27.85
CA LEU A 20 2.18 14.61 26.90
C LEU A 20 2.29 15.22 25.49
N ILE A 21 3.21 14.72 24.68
CA ILE A 21 3.44 15.17 23.31
C ILE A 21 2.68 14.25 22.36
N ARG A 22 2.08 14.84 21.31
CA ARG A 22 1.53 14.13 20.15
C ARG A 22 2.51 14.27 19.00
N ALA A 23 2.97 13.16 18.46
CA ALA A 23 3.71 13.11 17.20
C ALA A 23 2.78 12.58 16.11
N GLU A 24 2.83 13.20 14.93
CA GLU A 24 2.02 12.86 13.78
C GLU A 24 2.92 12.77 12.55
N ALA A 25 2.77 11.70 11.79
CA ALA A 25 3.50 11.47 10.55
C ALA A 25 2.53 11.05 9.46
N TYR A 26 2.74 11.58 8.25
CA TYR A 26 1.92 11.32 7.08
C TYR A 26 2.81 10.94 5.90
N GLY A 27 2.49 9.83 5.24
CA GLY A 27 3.30 9.33 4.13
C GLY A 27 2.75 8.08 3.44
N PRO A 28 3.25 7.75 2.24
CA PRO A 28 4.43 8.34 1.60
C PRO A 28 4.05 9.48 0.66
N LEU A 29 4.76 10.59 0.72
CA LEU A 29 4.43 11.79 -0.08
C LEU A 29 4.56 11.57 -1.60
N GLY A 30 5.41 10.63 -2.03
CA GLY A 30 5.59 10.27 -3.44
C GLY A 30 4.43 9.45 -4.02
N HIS A 31 3.61 8.82 -3.17
CA HIS A 31 2.43 8.05 -3.59
C HIS A 31 1.21 8.43 -2.73
N PRO A 32 0.63 9.64 -2.95
CA PRO A 32 -0.45 10.16 -2.10
C PRO A 32 -1.68 9.26 -1.99
N ALA A 33 -1.94 8.42 -3.01
CA ALA A 33 -3.05 7.47 -3.00
C ALA A 33 -2.88 6.34 -1.97
N SER A 34 -1.65 6.07 -1.54
CA SER A 34 -1.34 5.10 -0.48
C SER A 34 -0.97 5.79 0.85
N ALA A 35 -0.97 7.12 0.87
CA ALA A 35 -0.56 7.87 2.04
C ALA A 35 -1.61 7.83 3.14
N HIS A 36 -1.14 7.65 4.38
CA HIS A 36 -1.98 7.69 5.57
C HIS A 36 -1.21 8.29 6.74
N GLU A 37 -1.96 8.58 7.80
CA GLU A 37 -1.46 9.20 9.02
C GLU A 37 -1.24 8.14 10.10
N VAL A 38 -0.13 8.26 10.83
CA VAL A 38 0.05 7.64 12.13
C VAL A 38 0.23 8.73 13.18
N THR A 39 -0.37 8.49 14.34
CA THR A 39 -0.20 9.33 15.51
C THR A 39 0.26 8.48 16.69
N ALA A 40 1.21 9.01 17.45
CA ALA A 40 1.56 8.48 18.77
C ALA A 40 1.55 9.59 19.82
N THR A 41 1.29 9.22 21.07
CA THR A 41 1.46 10.13 22.21
C THR A 41 2.43 9.56 23.23
N GLN A 42 3.34 10.38 23.72
CA GLN A 42 4.32 9.97 24.73
C GLN A 42 4.61 11.11 25.71
N TRP A 43 4.84 10.76 26.98
CA TRP A 43 5.31 11.71 27.98
C TRP A 43 6.77 12.08 27.73
N VAL A 44 7.05 13.38 27.67
CA VAL A 44 8.41 13.93 27.55
C VAL A 44 8.72 14.75 28.80
N VAL A 45 9.88 14.50 29.39
CA VAL A 45 10.35 15.17 30.62
C VAL A 45 11.53 16.06 30.25
N PRO A 46 11.57 17.34 30.69
CA PRO A 46 12.70 18.23 30.45
C PRO A 46 14.04 17.61 30.87
N GLY A 47 15.05 17.69 29.99
CA GLY A 47 16.39 17.13 30.22
C GLY A 47 16.49 15.60 30.12
N ARG A 48 15.44 14.91 29.61
CA ARG A 48 15.41 13.46 29.38
C ARG A 48 15.15 13.16 27.91
N ASP A 49 16.23 13.02 27.14
CA ASP A 49 16.17 12.81 25.70
C ASP A 49 15.55 11.46 25.33
N LEU A 50 14.78 11.43 24.24
CA LEU A 50 14.20 10.21 23.66
C LEU A 50 15.13 9.59 22.61
N THR A 51 16.38 9.32 22.99
CA THR A 51 17.44 8.84 22.08
C THR A 51 17.86 7.39 22.33
N GLY A 52 17.21 6.69 23.27
CA GLY A 52 17.48 5.28 23.53
C GLY A 52 17.00 4.39 22.37
N GLY A 53 17.82 3.43 21.95
CA GLY A 53 17.48 2.51 20.84
C GLY A 53 17.28 3.27 19.53
N ASP A 54 16.18 2.99 18.83
CA ASP A 54 15.77 3.67 17.60
C ASP A 54 15.02 5.01 17.87
N GLY A 55 15.02 5.50 19.12
CA GLY A 55 14.32 6.70 19.54
C GLY A 55 12.81 6.51 19.69
N TRP A 56 12.02 7.56 19.44
CA TRP A 56 10.57 7.44 19.36
C TRP A 56 10.16 6.98 17.95
N VAL A 57 9.87 5.69 17.82
CA VAL A 57 9.49 5.06 16.54
C VAL A 57 7.99 5.26 16.28
N LEU A 58 7.66 5.80 15.10
CA LEU A 58 6.31 5.83 14.55
C LEU A 58 6.27 4.88 13.36
N GLU A 59 5.49 3.80 13.46
CA GLU A 59 5.35 2.81 12.41
C GLU A 59 4.24 3.21 11.44
N LEU A 60 4.57 3.36 10.15
CA LEU A 60 3.59 3.56 9.07
C LEU A 60 3.45 2.25 8.30
N PRO A 61 2.47 1.38 8.63
CA PRO A 61 2.28 0.12 7.93
C PRO A 61 1.65 0.35 6.56
N GLY A 62 2.20 -0.25 5.51
CA GLY A 62 1.43 -0.45 4.30
C GLY A 62 2.26 -0.97 3.12
N PHE A 63 1.54 -1.19 2.02
CA PHE A 63 2.11 -1.27 0.69
C PHE A 63 1.67 -0.07 -0.15
N VAL A 64 2.54 0.37 -1.04
CA VAL A 64 2.14 1.17 -2.19
C VAL A 64 1.68 0.21 -3.27
N VAL A 65 0.41 0.34 -3.70
CA VAL A 65 -0.17 -0.46 -4.79
C VAL A 65 -0.54 0.50 -5.91
N GLU A 66 -0.02 0.26 -7.10
CA GLU A 66 -0.25 1.08 -8.28
C GLU A 66 -0.80 0.21 -9.41
N LEU A 67 -2.04 0.48 -9.82
CA LEU A 67 -2.65 -0.22 -10.94
C LEU A 67 -2.01 0.23 -12.26
N GLN A 68 -1.41 -0.70 -12.99
CA GLN A 68 -0.82 -0.47 -14.31
C GLN A 68 -1.73 -0.92 -15.45
N SER A 69 -2.54 -1.96 -15.22
CA SER A 69 -3.57 -2.41 -16.16
C SER A 69 -4.88 -2.73 -15.43
N PRO A 70 -6.03 -2.32 -15.99
CA PRO A 70 -6.20 -1.61 -17.26
C PRO A 70 -5.67 -0.16 -17.21
N GLN A 71 -5.02 0.29 -18.29
CA GLN A 71 -4.44 1.64 -18.39
C GLN A 71 -5.50 2.74 -18.53
N THR A 72 -6.67 2.38 -19.03
CA THR A 72 -7.80 3.29 -19.23
C THR A 72 -8.98 2.84 -18.38
N PRO A 73 -9.78 3.78 -17.85
CA PRO A 73 -11.01 3.45 -17.15
C PRO A 73 -12.05 2.76 -18.03
N ILE A 74 -11.90 2.75 -19.35
CA ILE A 74 -12.82 2.14 -20.31
C ILE A 74 -12.16 0.90 -20.91
N VAL A 75 -12.86 -0.22 -20.87
CA VAL A 75 -12.49 -1.48 -21.54
C VAL A 75 -13.66 -1.94 -22.40
N ALA A 76 -13.39 -2.47 -23.58
CA ALA A 76 -14.43 -3.00 -24.45
C ALA A 76 -14.93 -4.35 -23.91
N SER A 77 -16.25 -4.53 -23.86
CA SER A 77 -16.80 -5.86 -23.65
C SER A 77 -16.42 -6.73 -24.83
N SER A 78 -15.91 -7.92 -24.56
CA SER A 78 -15.82 -8.93 -25.60
C SER A 78 -16.06 -10.28 -24.95
N SER A 79 -17.11 -10.95 -25.44
CA SER A 79 -17.51 -12.26 -24.94
C SER A 79 -16.32 -13.23 -24.99
N GLY A 80 -15.89 -13.69 -23.82
CA GLY A 80 -14.81 -14.67 -23.69
C GLY A 80 -13.39 -14.09 -23.57
N LYS A 81 -13.19 -12.77 -23.50
CA LYS A 81 -11.88 -12.20 -23.17
C LYS A 81 -11.75 -11.91 -21.68
N SER A 82 -10.53 -11.93 -21.16
CA SER A 82 -10.19 -11.45 -19.83
C SER A 82 -9.77 -9.98 -19.86
N ILE A 83 -9.97 -9.30 -18.74
CA ILE A 83 -9.31 -8.03 -18.43
C ILE A 83 -7.97 -8.40 -17.78
N ALA A 84 -6.87 -8.05 -18.44
CA ALA A 84 -5.56 -8.19 -17.86
C ALA A 84 -5.40 -7.18 -16.70
N LEU A 85 -5.10 -7.69 -15.52
CA LEU A 85 -4.76 -6.92 -14.34
C LEU A 85 -3.25 -6.92 -14.18
N LYS A 86 -2.69 -5.72 -13.97
CA LYS A 86 -1.28 -5.56 -13.60
C LYS A 86 -1.20 -4.52 -12.51
N ALA A 87 -0.48 -4.84 -11.43
CA ALA A 87 -0.26 -3.93 -10.33
C ALA A 87 1.22 -3.96 -9.93
N LYS A 88 1.78 -2.77 -9.74
CA LYS A 88 3.08 -2.61 -9.09
C LYS A 88 2.85 -2.51 -7.59
N VAL A 89 3.55 -3.33 -6.82
CA VAL A 89 3.47 -3.37 -5.35
C VAL A 89 4.87 -3.16 -4.78
N THR A 90 5.02 -2.15 -3.94
CA THR A 90 6.26 -1.88 -3.20
C THR A 90 5.96 -1.64 -1.74
N MET A 91 6.96 -1.80 -0.88
CA MET A 91 6.85 -1.30 0.48
C MET A 91 6.65 0.23 0.48
N MET A 92 6.07 0.78 1.53
CA MET A 92 5.87 2.23 1.68
C MET A 92 7.18 3.03 1.69
N CYS A 93 8.28 2.39 2.09
CA CYS A 93 9.65 2.93 1.98
C CYS A 93 10.24 2.85 0.56
N GLY A 94 9.49 2.33 -0.41
CA GLY A 94 9.92 2.15 -1.79
C GLY A 94 10.78 0.91 -2.04
N CYS A 95 11.02 0.07 -1.02
CA CYS A 95 11.80 -1.16 -1.20
C CYS A 95 11.16 -2.09 -2.25
N PRO A 96 11.98 -2.69 -3.12
CA PRO A 96 11.51 -3.62 -4.15
C PRO A 96 11.02 -4.94 -3.53
N ILE A 97 10.09 -5.59 -4.22
CA ILE A 97 9.53 -6.89 -3.87
C ILE A 97 9.89 -7.90 -4.96
N THR A 98 10.52 -9.00 -4.59
CA THR A 98 10.92 -10.09 -5.51
C THR A 98 10.84 -11.44 -4.79
N PRO A 99 10.56 -12.55 -5.48
CA PRO A 99 10.63 -13.89 -4.88
C PRO A 99 11.98 -14.13 -4.19
N GLY A 100 11.96 -14.60 -2.94
CA GLY A 100 13.13 -14.84 -2.10
C GLY A 100 13.93 -13.60 -1.70
N GLY A 101 13.41 -12.39 -1.95
CA GLY A 101 14.02 -11.13 -1.55
C GLY A 101 13.84 -10.82 -0.06
N LEU A 102 14.37 -9.67 0.40
CA LEU A 102 14.11 -9.17 1.76
C LEU A 102 12.61 -8.97 2.01
N TRP A 103 11.93 -8.45 1.00
CA TRP A 103 10.46 -8.40 0.91
C TRP A 103 10.04 -9.44 -0.11
N ASP A 104 9.69 -10.63 0.39
CA ASP A 104 9.49 -11.82 -0.42
C ASP A 104 8.10 -11.80 -1.08
N ALA A 105 8.10 -11.71 -2.42
CA ALA A 105 6.87 -11.71 -3.21
C ALA A 105 6.01 -12.97 -3.01
N ASP A 106 6.64 -14.11 -2.74
CA ASP A 106 5.96 -15.40 -2.58
C ASP A 106 5.14 -15.45 -1.28
N GLY A 107 5.45 -14.56 -0.33
CA GLY A 107 4.73 -14.41 0.93
C GLY A 107 3.49 -13.51 0.84
N TYR A 108 3.25 -12.82 -0.28
CA TYR A 108 2.21 -11.81 -0.38
C TYR A 108 1.00 -12.27 -1.18
N GLU A 109 -0.18 -11.94 -0.67
CA GLU A 109 -1.44 -12.10 -1.37
C GLU A 109 -1.75 -10.81 -2.14
N VAL A 110 -1.81 -10.88 -3.47
CA VAL A 110 -2.25 -9.76 -4.32
C VAL A 110 -3.50 -10.17 -5.08
N THR A 111 -4.57 -9.38 -4.92
CA THR A 111 -5.88 -9.75 -5.47
C THR A 111 -6.60 -8.53 -6.03
N GLY A 112 -7.16 -8.69 -7.24
CA GLY A 112 -8.12 -7.78 -7.84
C GLY A 112 -9.55 -8.19 -7.44
N LEU A 113 -10.34 -7.22 -7.00
CA LEU A 113 -11.74 -7.35 -6.63
C LEU A 113 -12.57 -6.41 -7.50
N LEU A 114 -13.65 -6.94 -8.08
CA LEU A 114 -14.57 -6.15 -8.89
C LEU A 114 -15.87 -5.93 -8.13
N TYR A 115 -16.29 -4.68 -8.03
CA TYR A 115 -17.52 -4.28 -7.37
C TYR A 115 -18.51 -3.66 -8.36
N LYS A 116 -19.79 -3.99 -8.21
CA LYS A 116 -20.91 -3.33 -8.87
C LYS A 116 -21.92 -2.92 -7.81
N ASP A 117 -22.27 -1.64 -7.77
CA ASP A 117 -23.23 -1.09 -6.79
C ASP A 117 -22.88 -1.48 -5.33
N GLY A 118 -21.58 -1.41 -5.00
CA GLY A 118 -21.05 -1.75 -3.67
C GLY A 118 -20.96 -3.24 -3.35
N LYS A 119 -21.37 -4.14 -4.26
CA LYS A 119 -21.30 -5.59 -4.08
C LYS A 119 -20.16 -6.20 -4.87
N LYS A 120 -19.35 -7.06 -4.24
CA LYS A 120 -18.32 -7.83 -4.95
C LYS A 120 -18.99 -8.77 -5.94
N VAL A 121 -18.64 -8.66 -7.21
CA VAL A 121 -19.18 -9.48 -8.30
C VAL A 121 -18.15 -10.42 -8.90
N ASP A 122 -16.86 -10.12 -8.76
CA ASP A 122 -15.77 -10.98 -9.22
C ASP A 122 -14.48 -10.74 -8.43
N SER A 123 -13.52 -11.66 -8.55
CA SER A 123 -12.18 -11.53 -8.00
C SER A 123 -11.17 -12.36 -8.79
N ALA A 124 -9.94 -11.86 -8.91
CA ALA A 124 -8.83 -12.58 -9.54
C ALA A 124 -7.56 -12.43 -8.70
N ALA A 125 -6.87 -13.54 -8.46
CA ALA A 125 -5.54 -13.53 -7.86
C ALA A 125 -4.52 -13.01 -8.88
N LEU A 126 -3.55 -12.23 -8.40
CA LEU A 126 -2.40 -11.76 -9.18
C LEU A 126 -1.14 -12.43 -8.61
N SER A 127 -0.32 -12.99 -9.50
CA SER A 127 0.95 -13.62 -9.15
C SER A 127 2.12 -12.76 -9.61
N TYR A 128 3.30 -12.97 -9.05
CA TYR A 128 4.52 -12.31 -9.50
C TYR A 128 4.74 -12.51 -11.01
N ALA A 129 4.94 -11.41 -11.73
CA ALA A 129 4.91 -11.38 -13.19
C ALA A 129 6.30 -11.46 -13.85
N GLY A 130 7.35 -11.77 -13.07
CA GLY A 130 8.73 -11.87 -13.56
C GLY A 130 9.53 -10.57 -13.56
N GLU A 131 8.91 -9.44 -13.23
CA GLU A 131 9.55 -8.13 -13.10
C GLU A 131 9.44 -7.65 -11.65
N THR A 132 10.48 -6.98 -11.14
CA THR A 132 10.54 -6.47 -9.77
C THR A 132 9.26 -5.73 -9.40
N SER A 133 8.64 -6.13 -8.29
CA SER A 133 7.41 -5.54 -7.76
C SER A 133 6.17 -5.65 -8.66
N LEU A 134 6.23 -6.36 -9.79
CA LEU A 134 5.09 -6.48 -10.71
C LEU A 134 4.30 -7.76 -10.43
N PHE A 135 2.99 -7.60 -10.25
CA PHE A 135 2.02 -8.68 -10.10
C PHE A 135 1.00 -8.61 -11.22
N ALA A 136 0.60 -9.77 -11.76
CA ALA A 136 -0.33 -9.85 -12.88
C ALA A 136 -1.29 -11.03 -12.75
N GLY A 137 -2.47 -10.85 -13.33
CA GLY A 137 -3.52 -11.86 -13.38
C GLY A 137 -4.59 -11.48 -14.39
N ASP A 138 -5.56 -12.37 -14.59
CA ASP A 138 -6.65 -12.19 -15.53
C ASP A 138 -7.99 -12.27 -14.80
N MET A 139 -8.84 -11.28 -15.06
CA MET A 139 -10.20 -11.23 -14.54
C MET A 139 -11.19 -11.45 -15.68
N ALA A 140 -12.28 -12.18 -15.43
CA ALA A 140 -13.29 -12.36 -16.48
C ALA A 140 -13.90 -10.99 -16.85
N THR A 141 -14.04 -10.71 -18.16
CA THR A 141 -14.69 -9.46 -18.57
C THR A 141 -16.17 -9.51 -18.14
N PRO A 142 -16.63 -8.58 -17.28
CA PRO A 142 -18.01 -8.55 -16.85
C PRO A 142 -18.91 -8.06 -18.00
N ARG A 143 -20.23 -8.11 -17.80
CA ARG A 143 -21.18 -7.48 -18.72
C ARG A 143 -20.93 -5.96 -18.80
N PRO A 144 -21.34 -5.30 -19.90
CA PRO A 144 -21.29 -3.84 -19.98
C PRO A 144 -21.89 -3.15 -18.76
N GLY A 145 -21.24 -2.07 -18.31
CA GLY A 145 -21.65 -1.33 -17.12
C GLY A 145 -20.51 -0.59 -16.42
N ARG A 146 -20.85 0.04 -15.30
CA ARG A 146 -19.90 0.74 -14.41
C ARG A 146 -19.57 -0.14 -13.20
N TYR A 147 -18.31 -0.14 -12.84
CA TYR A 147 -17.72 -0.97 -11.79
C TYR A 147 -16.66 -0.16 -11.00
N GLU A 148 -16.35 -0.62 -9.81
CA GLU A 148 -15.15 -0.24 -9.07
C GLU A 148 -14.20 -1.45 -9.08
N LEU A 149 -12.98 -1.24 -9.56
CA LEU A 149 -11.90 -2.20 -9.47
C LEU A 149 -11.01 -1.82 -8.29
N VAL A 150 -10.84 -2.75 -7.36
CA VAL A 150 -9.97 -2.61 -6.20
C VAL A 150 -8.86 -3.64 -6.35
N VAL A 151 -7.60 -3.24 -6.22
CA VAL A 151 -6.49 -4.18 -6.09
C VAL A 151 -5.86 -3.98 -4.73
N TYR A 152 -5.70 -5.05 -3.96
CA TYR A 152 -4.96 -5.00 -2.70
C TYR A 152 -3.75 -5.92 -2.73
N ALA A 153 -2.76 -5.55 -1.91
CA ALA A 153 -1.66 -6.41 -1.50
C ALA A 153 -1.76 -6.60 0.02
N TYR A 154 -1.51 -7.82 0.48
CA TYR A 154 -1.62 -8.23 1.86
C TYR A 154 -0.48 -9.18 2.24
N ASP A 155 0.17 -8.91 3.36
CA ASP A 155 1.14 -9.80 3.98
C ASP A 155 0.48 -10.58 5.12
N PRO A 156 0.21 -11.89 4.96
CA PRO A 156 -0.40 -12.70 6.00
C PRO A 156 0.45 -12.86 7.27
N ALA A 157 1.76 -12.60 7.21
CA ALA A 157 2.66 -12.78 8.34
C ALA A 157 2.52 -11.68 9.41
N ASN A 158 2.14 -10.46 9.00
CA ASN A 158 2.09 -9.29 9.88
C ASN A 158 0.88 -8.37 9.67
N GLY A 159 0.05 -8.64 8.66
CA GLY A 159 -1.14 -7.85 8.32
C GLY A 159 -0.86 -6.59 7.51
N ASN A 160 0.37 -6.39 7.02
CA ASN A 160 0.71 -5.25 6.18
C ASN A 160 -0.19 -5.21 4.94
N THR A 161 -0.78 -4.06 4.65
CA THR A 161 -1.84 -3.96 3.62
C THR A 161 -1.67 -2.70 2.78
N GLY A 162 -1.91 -2.80 1.48
CA GLY A 162 -2.04 -1.64 0.60
C GLY A 162 -3.15 -1.83 -0.41
N VAL A 163 -3.76 -0.74 -0.87
CA VAL A 163 -4.93 -0.77 -1.76
C VAL A 163 -4.82 0.29 -2.84
N ALA A 164 -5.17 -0.07 -4.07
CA ALA A 164 -5.49 0.83 -5.17
C ALA A 164 -6.96 0.67 -5.57
N LYS A 165 -7.63 1.76 -5.94
CA LYS A 165 -8.99 1.74 -6.45
C LYS A 165 -9.08 2.55 -7.74
N THR A 166 -9.87 2.07 -8.68
CA THR A 166 -10.20 2.83 -9.88
C THR A 166 -11.63 2.54 -10.34
N ALA A 167 -12.25 3.51 -11.00
CA ALA A 167 -13.49 3.27 -11.72
C ALA A 167 -13.19 2.50 -13.01
N LEU A 168 -14.05 1.54 -13.33
CA LEU A 168 -13.98 0.76 -14.55
C LEU A 168 -15.33 0.81 -15.27
N VAL A 169 -15.30 1.13 -16.55
CA VAL A 169 -16.44 1.14 -17.46
C VAL A 169 -16.20 0.06 -18.49
N VAL A 170 -17.11 -0.90 -18.55
CA VAL A 170 -17.12 -1.90 -19.60
C VAL A 170 -18.13 -1.44 -20.65
N GLY A 171 -17.62 -1.01 -21.81
CA GLY A 171 -18.41 -0.58 -22.97
C GLY A 171 -18.91 -1.76 -23.78
N GLU A 172 -19.85 -1.54 -24.69
CA GLU A 172 -20.25 -2.56 -25.67
C GLU A 172 -19.12 -2.93 -26.63
#